data_AF-A0ABD5NP69-F1
#
_entry.id   AF-A0ABD5NP69-F1
#
_cell.length_a   1.000
_cell.length_b   1.000
_cell.length_c   1.000
_cell.angle_alpha   90.00
_cell.angle_beta   90.00
_cell.angle_gamma   90.00
#
_symmetry.space_group_name_H-M   'P 1'
#
loop_
_entity.id
_entity.type
_entity.pdbx_description
1 polymer ?
#
loop_
_entity_poly.entity_id
_entity_poly.type
_entity_poly.pdbx_seq_one_letter_code
_entity_poly.pdbx_strand_id
1 'polypeptide(L)'
;MGHEGSMRESIVQLLLFIAIVSATALAVGTMVSQSGTVADSIDDQSDRRVAALETDVTIVNDPQVDPYDPAAAGGDGGVVVYVKNVGDATLQPGSLEVLLNGTYADDANATVSSTDRWRSGTTLRVTIPGDPGPGSHRVLVRIDGAEARYTFERT
;
A
#
# COMPACT_ATOMS: atom_id res chain seq x y z
N MET A 1 49.73 58.64 -13.19
CA MET A 1 48.49 58.17 -12.52
C MET A 1 47.93 57.01 -13.34
N GLY A 2 48.12 55.76 -12.92
CA GLY A 2 47.73 54.60 -13.74
C GLY A 2 48.10 53.23 -13.15
N HIS A 3 48.96 53.19 -12.13
CA HIS A 3 49.39 51.92 -11.52
C HIS A 3 48.49 51.46 -10.36
N GLU A 4 47.60 52.31 -9.85
CA GLU A 4 46.67 51.97 -8.75
C GLU A 4 45.32 51.42 -9.24
N GLY A 5 44.98 51.59 -10.52
CA GLY A 5 43.74 51.04 -11.11
C GLY A 5 43.79 49.53 -11.32
N SER A 6 44.89 49.03 -11.90
CA SER A 6 45.05 47.60 -12.23
C SER A 6 45.18 46.68 -11.00
N MET A 7 45.80 47.18 -9.91
CA MET A 7 45.90 46.43 -8.65
C MET A 7 44.52 46.28 -7.97
N ARG A 8 43.68 47.32 -8.02
CA ARG A 8 42.30 47.26 -7.49
C ARG A 8 41.42 46.31 -8.30
N GLU A 9 41.56 46.32 -9.63
CA GLU A 9 40.82 45.41 -10.52
C GLU A 9 41.19 43.93 -10.30
N SER A 10 42.48 43.60 -10.12
CA SER A 10 42.91 42.21 -9.86
C SER A 10 42.46 41.68 -8.50
N ILE A 11 42.47 42.53 -7.46
CA ILE A 11 42.00 42.15 -6.13
C ILE A 11 40.48 41.91 -6.15
N VAL A 12 39.72 42.77 -6.82
CA VAL A 12 38.28 42.58 -7.00
C VAL A 12 37.97 41.30 -7.78
N GLN A 13 38.75 41.00 -8.83
CA GLN A 13 38.56 39.79 -9.61
C GLN A 13 38.88 38.51 -8.83
N LEU A 14 39.90 38.53 -7.96
CA LEU A 14 40.23 37.40 -7.07
C LEU A 14 39.16 37.19 -6.00
N LEU A 15 38.67 38.29 -5.39
CA LEU A 15 37.58 38.23 -4.41
C LEU A 15 36.30 37.68 -5.04
N LEU A 16 35.98 38.10 -6.27
CA LEU A 16 34.82 37.60 -7.00
C LEU A 16 34.99 36.12 -7.38
N PHE A 17 36.19 35.70 -7.78
CA PHE A 17 36.49 34.31 -8.09
C PHE A 17 36.25 33.39 -6.88
N ILE A 18 36.78 33.77 -5.70
CA ILE A 18 36.63 32.99 -4.47
C ILE A 18 35.15 32.98 -4.02
N ALA A 19 34.45 34.11 -4.16
CA ALA A 19 33.02 34.19 -3.84
C ALA A 19 32.18 33.26 -4.74
N ILE A 20 32.43 33.26 -6.06
CA ILE A 20 31.72 32.40 -7.02
C ILE A 20 32.02 30.92 -6.75
N VAL A 21 33.29 30.55 -6.55
CA VAL A 21 33.68 29.16 -6.26
C VAL A 21 33.07 28.67 -4.95
N SER A 22 33.05 29.51 -3.92
CA SER A 22 32.43 29.17 -2.62
C SER A 22 30.91 29.00 -2.76
N ALA A 23 30.24 29.92 -3.47
CA ALA A 23 28.81 29.83 -3.73
C ALA A 23 28.45 28.57 -4.55
N THR A 24 29.30 28.20 -5.50
CA THR A 24 29.12 26.99 -6.33
C THR A 24 29.30 25.71 -5.52
N ALA A 25 30.32 25.64 -4.65
CA ALA A 25 30.55 24.49 -3.78
C ALA A 25 29.36 24.22 -2.83
N LEU A 26 28.73 25.28 -2.31
CA LEU A 26 27.52 25.18 -1.50
C LEU A 26 26.31 24.64 -2.29
N ALA A 27 26.17 25.03 -3.57
CA ALA A 27 25.11 24.53 -4.44
C ALA A 27 25.32 23.05 -4.84
N VAL A 28 26.57 22.61 -5.02
CA VAL A 28 26.88 21.19 -5.27
C VAL A 28 26.63 20.35 -4.01
N GLY A 29 26.94 20.87 -2.82
CA GLY A 29 26.68 20.21 -1.54
C GLY A 29 25.19 19.89 -1.28
N THR A 30 24.27 20.71 -1.78
CA THR A 30 22.81 20.48 -1.67
C THR A 30 22.22 19.63 -2.81
N MET A 31 22.93 19.50 -3.94
CA MET A 31 22.53 18.60 -5.02
C MET A 31 22.92 17.14 -4.72
N VAL A 32 24.07 16.92 -4.07
CA VAL A 32 24.55 15.57 -3.71
C VAL A 32 23.68 14.94 -2.61
N SER A 33 23.02 15.73 -1.75
CA SER A 33 22.10 15.20 -0.73
C SER A 33 20.71 14.84 -1.26
N GLN A 34 20.31 15.30 -2.45
CA GLN A 34 19.02 14.92 -3.06
C GLN A 34 19.08 13.58 -3.80
N SER A 35 20.27 13.16 -4.25
CA SER A 35 20.42 11.91 -4.99
C SER A 35 20.39 10.66 -4.09
N GLY A 36 20.69 10.80 -2.80
CA GLY A 36 20.55 9.72 -1.81
C GLY A 36 19.10 9.36 -1.50
N THR A 37 18.25 10.37 -1.27
CA THR A 37 16.82 10.15 -0.94
C THR A 37 16.01 9.61 -2.11
N VAL A 38 16.39 9.93 -3.35
CA VAL A 38 15.75 9.40 -4.56
C VAL A 38 16.13 7.94 -4.82
N ALA A 39 17.38 7.54 -4.56
CA ALA A 39 17.82 6.15 -4.75
C ALA A 39 17.13 5.20 -3.76
N ASP A 40 17.09 5.55 -2.48
CA ASP A 40 16.37 4.75 -1.47
C ASP A 40 14.88 4.69 -1.82
N SER A 41 14.22 5.81 -2.14
CA SER A 41 12.79 5.81 -2.48
C SER A 41 12.44 5.02 -3.76
N ILE A 42 13.38 4.88 -4.70
CA ILE A 42 13.19 4.09 -5.92
C ILE A 42 13.38 2.59 -5.64
N ASP A 43 14.39 2.21 -4.86
CA ASP A 43 14.64 0.82 -4.48
C ASP A 43 13.47 0.27 -3.64
N ASP A 44 13.06 1.03 -2.63
CA ASP A 44 11.93 0.72 -1.75
C ASP A 44 10.58 0.66 -2.50
N GLN A 45 10.43 1.44 -3.56
CA GLN A 45 9.25 1.40 -4.43
C GLN A 45 9.33 0.26 -5.46
N SER A 46 10.53 -0.17 -5.82
CA SER A 46 10.76 -1.30 -6.72
C SER A 46 10.48 -2.62 -6.01
N ASP A 47 10.99 -2.82 -4.79
CA ASP A 47 10.74 -4.01 -3.99
C ASP A 47 9.26 -4.15 -3.58
N ARG A 48 8.59 -3.05 -3.20
CA ARG A 48 7.15 -3.06 -2.94
C ARG A 48 6.32 -3.37 -4.20
N ARG A 49 6.76 -2.95 -5.39
CA ARG A 49 6.11 -3.33 -6.65
C ARG A 49 6.29 -4.81 -6.95
N VAL A 50 7.49 -5.37 -6.74
CA VAL A 50 7.74 -6.80 -6.98
C VAL A 50 6.88 -7.65 -6.03
N ALA A 51 6.83 -7.32 -4.74
CA ALA A 51 5.99 -8.01 -3.77
C ALA A 51 4.48 -7.93 -4.11
N ALA A 52 4.03 -6.79 -4.66
CA ALA A 52 2.64 -6.63 -5.13
C ALA A 52 2.35 -7.42 -6.42
N LEU A 53 3.35 -7.73 -7.25
CA LEU A 53 3.19 -8.61 -8.41
C LEU A 53 3.13 -10.10 -8.01
N GLU A 54 3.76 -10.46 -6.90
CA GLU A 54 3.73 -11.82 -6.33
C GLU A 54 2.52 -12.07 -5.41
N THR A 55 1.83 -11.00 -5.01
CA THR A 55 0.65 -11.05 -4.14
C THR A 55 -0.62 -10.88 -4.96
N ASP A 56 -1.48 -11.91 -4.95
CA ASP A 56 -2.78 -11.86 -5.61
C ASP A 56 -3.81 -12.65 -4.80
N VAL A 57 -5.03 -12.13 -4.72
CA VAL A 57 -6.13 -12.71 -3.93
C VAL A 57 -7.43 -12.65 -4.72
N THR A 58 -8.31 -13.62 -4.49
CA THR A 58 -9.61 -13.67 -5.15
C THR A 58 -10.70 -14.11 -4.18
N ILE A 59 -11.92 -13.60 -4.34
CA ILE A 59 -13.08 -14.03 -3.56
C ILE A 59 -13.77 -15.15 -4.34
N VAL A 60 -13.94 -16.31 -3.73
CA VAL A 60 -14.44 -17.54 -4.38
C VAL A 60 -15.90 -17.87 -4.06
N ASN A 61 -16.63 -16.95 -3.44
CA ASN A 61 -18.08 -17.09 -3.21
C ASN A 61 -18.85 -17.17 -4.53
N ASP A 62 -19.93 -17.95 -4.53
CA ASP A 62 -20.90 -17.95 -5.62
C ASP A 62 -21.76 -16.69 -5.54
N PRO A 63 -21.74 -15.79 -6.54
CA PRO A 63 -22.49 -14.53 -6.53
C PRO A 63 -24.01 -14.72 -6.57
N GLN A 64 -24.51 -15.92 -6.87
CA GLN A 64 -25.94 -16.25 -6.87
C GLN A 64 -26.44 -16.76 -5.51
N VAL A 65 -25.52 -17.04 -4.59
CA VAL A 65 -25.84 -17.50 -3.24
C VAL A 65 -25.69 -16.33 -2.28
N ASP A 66 -26.72 -16.08 -1.47
CA ASP A 66 -26.64 -15.09 -0.40
C ASP A 66 -25.53 -15.50 0.59
N PRO A 67 -24.45 -14.71 0.72
CA PRO A 67 -23.35 -15.01 1.64
C PRO A 67 -23.69 -14.74 3.11
N TYR A 68 -24.88 -14.22 3.42
CA TYR A 68 -25.30 -14.00 4.80
C TYR A 68 -25.62 -15.32 5.51
N ASP A 69 -25.04 -15.48 6.69
CA ASP A 69 -25.26 -16.59 7.59
C ASP A 69 -25.79 -16.04 8.93
N PRO A 70 -27.04 -16.34 9.33
CA PRO A 70 -27.61 -15.87 10.60
C PRO A 70 -26.96 -16.53 11.84
N ALA A 71 -26.27 -17.66 11.68
CA ALA A 71 -25.54 -18.33 12.76
C ALA A 71 -24.07 -17.86 12.85
N ALA A 72 -23.60 -17.04 11.92
CA ALA A 72 -22.25 -16.47 11.97
C ALA A 72 -22.10 -15.46 13.12
N ALA A 73 -20.84 -15.05 13.37
CA ALA A 73 -20.49 -14.09 14.42
C ALA A 73 -21.05 -14.46 15.81
N GLY A 74 -21.07 -15.74 16.18
CA GLY A 74 -21.57 -16.19 17.48
C GLY A 74 -23.10 -16.22 17.61
N GLY A 75 -23.84 -16.12 16.49
CA GLY A 75 -25.30 -16.13 16.46
C GLY A 75 -25.93 -14.76 16.21
N ASP A 76 -25.11 -13.71 16.07
CA ASP A 76 -25.56 -12.35 15.74
C ASP A 76 -25.74 -12.12 14.22
N GLY A 77 -25.35 -13.11 13.42
CA GLY A 77 -25.43 -13.08 11.96
C GLY A 77 -24.28 -12.29 11.32
N GLY A 78 -23.95 -12.65 10.08
CA GLY A 78 -22.89 -11.97 9.35
C GLY A 78 -22.73 -12.43 7.91
N VAL A 79 -22.05 -11.60 7.12
CA VAL A 79 -21.68 -11.91 5.74
C VAL A 79 -20.40 -12.73 5.73
N VAL A 80 -20.44 -13.93 5.14
CA VAL A 80 -19.31 -14.85 5.10
C VAL A 80 -18.71 -14.88 3.69
N VAL A 81 -17.47 -14.44 3.56
CA VAL A 81 -16.71 -14.52 2.31
C VAL A 81 -15.47 -15.39 2.44
N TYR A 82 -15.11 -16.04 1.34
CA TYR A 82 -13.97 -16.93 1.21
C TYR A 82 -12.96 -16.29 0.28
N VAL A 83 -11.82 -15.91 0.82
CA VAL A 83 -10.75 -15.24 0.08
C VAL A 83 -9.62 -16.24 -0.14
N LYS A 84 -9.33 -16.57 -1.39
CA LYS A 84 -8.24 -17.47 -1.76
C LYS A 84 -7.00 -16.66 -2.14
N ASN A 85 -5.85 -17.03 -1.58
CA ASN A 85 -4.57 -16.55 -2.05
C ASN A 85 -4.23 -17.28 -3.35
N VAL A 86 -4.07 -16.54 -4.43
CA VAL A 86 -3.73 -17.08 -5.77
C VAL A 86 -2.39 -16.56 -6.28
N GLY A 87 -1.75 -15.66 -5.54
CA GLY A 87 -0.35 -15.28 -5.74
C GLY A 87 0.63 -16.30 -5.17
N ASP A 88 1.91 -16.03 -5.32
CA ASP A 88 3.03 -16.87 -4.85
C ASP A 88 3.47 -16.50 -3.42
N ALA A 89 3.20 -15.28 -2.99
CA ALA A 89 3.55 -14.78 -1.66
C ALA A 89 2.72 -15.46 -0.55
N THR A 90 3.37 -15.72 0.60
CA THR A 90 2.66 -16.14 1.81
C THR A 90 2.23 -14.90 2.62
N LEU A 91 0.93 -14.76 2.86
CA LEU A 91 0.33 -13.58 3.45
C LEU A 91 0.04 -13.73 4.94
N GLN A 92 -0.05 -12.59 5.63
CA GLN A 92 -0.45 -12.50 7.03
C GLN A 92 -1.91 -12.06 7.11
N PRO A 93 -2.81 -12.85 7.69
CA PRO A 93 -4.25 -12.53 7.72
C PRO A 93 -4.57 -11.22 8.45
N GLY A 94 -3.74 -10.81 9.42
CA GLY A 94 -3.97 -9.63 10.24
C GLY A 94 -3.79 -8.30 9.51
N SER A 95 -3.18 -8.26 8.32
CA SER A 95 -3.09 -7.08 7.47
C SER A 95 -4.22 -6.97 6.43
N LEU A 96 -5.18 -7.91 6.45
CA LEU A 96 -6.31 -7.89 5.54
C LEU A 96 -7.28 -6.75 5.90
N GLU A 97 -7.49 -5.83 4.97
CA GLU A 97 -8.52 -4.80 5.06
C GLU A 97 -9.80 -5.29 4.38
N VAL A 98 -10.95 -5.13 5.05
CA VAL A 98 -12.25 -5.56 4.54
C VAL A 98 -13.22 -4.38 4.55
N LEU A 99 -13.87 -4.16 3.41
CA LEU A 99 -14.88 -3.11 3.24
C LEU A 99 -16.19 -3.72 2.77
N LEU A 100 -17.29 -3.30 3.40
CA LEU A 100 -18.65 -3.61 2.99
C LEU A 100 -19.34 -2.31 2.52
N ASN A 101 -19.77 -2.28 1.26
CA ASN A 101 -20.37 -1.10 0.62
C ASN A 101 -19.49 0.17 0.69
N GLY A 102 -18.17 0.01 0.82
CA GLY A 102 -17.22 1.10 0.94
C GLY A 102 -16.95 1.55 2.38
N THR A 103 -17.61 0.96 3.37
CA THR A 103 -17.34 1.19 4.79
C THR A 103 -16.37 0.13 5.29
N TYR A 104 -15.32 0.56 5.99
CA TYR A 104 -14.37 -0.34 6.63
C TYR A 104 -15.07 -1.15 7.73
N ALA A 105 -14.80 -2.45 7.78
CA ALA A 105 -15.38 -3.36 8.76
C ALA A 105 -14.36 -3.64 9.87
N ASP A 106 -14.29 -2.76 10.88
CA ASP A 106 -13.34 -2.87 12.00
C ASP A 106 -13.45 -4.19 12.78
N ASP A 107 -14.68 -4.71 12.93
CA ASP A 107 -14.96 -5.97 13.64
C ASP A 107 -15.00 -7.20 12.71
N ALA A 108 -14.52 -7.10 11.47
CA ALA A 108 -14.44 -8.25 10.58
C ALA A 108 -13.51 -9.32 11.17
N ASN A 109 -14.07 -10.49 11.49
CA ASN A 109 -13.27 -11.61 11.96
C ASN A 109 -12.77 -12.40 10.76
N ALA A 110 -11.49 -12.21 10.41
CA ALA A 110 -10.78 -13.00 9.43
C ALA A 110 -10.12 -14.21 10.11
N THR A 111 -10.71 -15.40 9.94
CA THR A 111 -10.16 -16.64 10.49
C THR A 111 -9.60 -17.51 9.38
N VAL A 112 -8.29 -17.77 9.39
CA VAL A 112 -7.71 -18.73 8.44
C VAL A 112 -8.22 -20.12 8.80
N SER A 113 -8.79 -20.82 7.83
CA SER A 113 -9.25 -22.20 8.05
C SER A 113 -8.08 -23.16 8.31
N SER A 114 -6.83 -22.76 8.02
CA SER A 114 -5.64 -23.56 8.29
C SER A 114 -4.39 -22.69 8.43
N THR A 115 -3.80 -22.72 9.65
CA THR A 115 -2.46 -22.24 10.04
C THR A 115 -2.18 -20.74 10.03
N ASP A 116 -1.26 -20.31 10.91
CA ASP A 116 -0.79 -18.92 11.14
C ASP A 116 -0.23 -18.19 9.89
N ARG A 117 -0.25 -18.80 8.72
CA ARG A 117 0.25 -18.24 7.46
C ARG A 117 -0.67 -18.58 6.29
N TRP A 118 -1.19 -17.55 5.62
CA TRP A 118 -2.09 -17.66 4.47
C TRP A 118 -1.28 -17.87 3.19
N ARG A 119 -0.90 -19.13 2.94
CA ARG A 119 -0.05 -19.53 1.81
C ARG A 119 -0.80 -19.49 0.47
N SER A 120 -0.04 -19.44 -0.62
CA SER A 120 -0.57 -19.65 -1.97
C SER A 120 -1.48 -20.87 -2.04
N GLY A 121 -2.63 -20.72 -2.71
CA GLY A 121 -3.63 -21.75 -2.90
C GLY A 121 -4.59 -21.97 -1.72
N THR A 122 -4.32 -21.37 -0.55
CA THR A 122 -5.17 -21.55 0.64
C THR A 122 -6.26 -20.49 0.74
N THR A 123 -7.35 -20.83 1.43
CA THR A 123 -8.55 -19.98 1.56
C THR A 123 -8.75 -19.52 2.99
N LEU A 124 -8.92 -18.21 3.13
CA LEU A 124 -9.26 -17.49 4.34
C LEU A 124 -10.77 -17.32 4.42
N ARG A 125 -11.37 -17.66 5.57
CA ARG A 125 -12.79 -17.39 5.84
C ARG A 125 -12.87 -16.05 6.56
N VAL A 126 -13.58 -15.10 5.96
CA VAL A 126 -13.80 -13.76 6.53
C VAL A 126 -15.27 -13.64 6.89
N THR A 127 -15.54 -13.29 8.14
CA THR A 127 -16.89 -13.02 8.63
C THR A 127 -17.00 -11.54 8.96
N ILE A 128 -17.89 -10.85 8.25
CA ILE A 128 -18.24 -9.46 8.52
C ILE A 128 -19.50 -9.49 9.39
N PRO A 129 -19.44 -9.08 10.66
CA PRO A 129 -20.59 -9.15 11.55
C PRO A 129 -21.70 -8.19 11.10
N GLY A 130 -22.95 -8.58 11.34
CA GLY A 130 -24.12 -7.76 11.08
C GLY A 130 -24.83 -8.05 9.75
N ASP A 131 -26.03 -7.49 9.66
CA ASP A 131 -26.92 -7.57 8.50
C ASP A 131 -26.83 -6.27 7.67
N PRO A 132 -26.34 -6.31 6.40
CA PRO A 132 -26.38 -5.15 5.50
C PRO A 132 -27.77 -4.73 5.00
N GLY A 133 -28.82 -5.50 5.31
CA GLY A 133 -30.19 -5.33 4.81
C GLY A 133 -30.43 -6.03 3.47
N PRO A 134 -31.66 -6.02 2.94
CA PRO A 134 -31.94 -6.53 1.60
C PRO A 134 -31.38 -5.60 0.51
N GLY A 135 -30.99 -6.19 -0.62
CA GLY A 135 -30.54 -5.49 -1.81
C GLY A 135 -29.12 -5.85 -2.27
N SER A 136 -28.56 -4.99 -3.13
CA SER A 136 -27.25 -5.18 -3.73
C SER A 136 -26.13 -4.70 -2.82
N HIS A 137 -25.14 -5.56 -2.60
CA HIS A 137 -24.02 -5.27 -1.72
C HIS A 137 -22.68 -5.66 -2.33
N ARG A 138 -21.64 -4.95 -1.92
CA ARG A 138 -20.27 -5.15 -2.41
C ARG A 138 -19.29 -5.33 -1.26
N VAL A 139 -18.54 -6.42 -1.31
CA VAL A 139 -17.35 -6.64 -0.48
C VAL A 139 -16.10 -6.31 -1.30
N LEU A 140 -15.19 -5.57 -0.68
CA LEU A 140 -13.84 -5.34 -1.18
C LEU A 140 -12.87 -5.82 -0.10
N VAL A 141 -11.88 -6.61 -0.50
CA VAL A 141 -10.77 -7.00 0.35
C VAL A 141 -9.47 -6.47 -0.23
N ARG A 142 -8.57 -6.01 0.64
CA ARG A 142 -7.24 -5.54 0.25
C ARG A 142 -6.18 -6.12 1.16
N ILE A 143 -5.04 -6.47 0.58
CA ILE A 143 -3.87 -6.91 1.32
C ILE A 143 -2.62 -6.67 0.49
N ASP A 144 -1.60 -6.02 1.07
CA ASP A 144 -0.28 -5.82 0.46
C ASP A 144 -0.32 -5.33 -1.01
N GLY A 145 -1.32 -4.51 -1.36
CA GLY A 145 -1.52 -3.96 -2.70
C GLY A 145 -2.45 -4.76 -3.62
N ALA A 146 -2.76 -6.03 -3.31
CA ALA A 146 -3.77 -6.81 -4.02
C ALA A 146 -5.19 -6.43 -3.59
N GLU A 147 -6.12 -6.46 -4.54
CA GLU A 147 -7.53 -6.16 -4.30
C GLU A 147 -8.44 -7.24 -4.90
N ALA A 148 -9.43 -7.70 -4.14
CA ALA A 148 -10.51 -8.53 -4.68
C ALA A 148 -11.88 -7.93 -4.36
N ARG A 149 -12.78 -7.99 -5.35
CA ARG A 149 -14.13 -7.42 -5.27
C ARG A 149 -15.15 -8.52 -5.51
N TYR A 150 -16.21 -8.48 -4.73
CA TYR A 150 -17.33 -9.42 -4.81
C TYR A 150 -18.63 -8.67 -4.60
N THR A 151 -19.61 -8.94 -5.47
CA THR A 151 -20.95 -8.36 -5.38
C THR A 151 -21.95 -9.48 -5.19
N PHE A 152 -22.92 -9.27 -4.31
CA PHE A 152 -24.00 -10.21 -4.02
C PHE A 152 -25.32 -9.48 -3.83
N GLU A 153 -26.41 -10.21 -4.04
CA GLU A 153 -27.76 -9.77 -3.71
C GLU A 153 -28.20 -10.45 -2.41
N ARG A 154 -28.73 -9.67 -1.47
CA ARG A 154 -29.38 -10.16 -0.26
C ARG A 154 -30.90 -10.07 -0.40
N THR A 155 -31.59 -11.18 -0.11
CA THR A 155 -33.05 -11.28 -0.23
C THR A 155 -33.75 -11.28 1.12
#